data_AF-A0A925D968-F1
#
_entry.id   AF-A0A925D968-F1
#
_cell.length_a   1.000
_cell.length_b   1.000
_cell.length_c   1.000
_cell.angle_alpha   90.00
_cell.angle_beta   90.00
_cell.angle_gamma   90.00
#
_symmetry.space_group_name_H-M   'P 1'
#
loop_
_entity.id
_entity.type
_entity.pdbx_description
1 polymer ?
#
loop_
_entity_poly.entity_id
_entity_poly.type
_entity_poly.pdbx_seq_one_letter_code
_entity_poly.pdbx_strand_id
1 'polypeptide(L)'
;MKRHIPSLFAAALLVVSNMPVFARERPAPPESRYAYSFTVDEKSLPKRVSVRTVVDGKNSRHFIKNTGETPLVIGEIYSNDKLVSGTKLVGGKVYGWFPSGVPMEGKTHLKGWQAPFGDILETILTLPREPAKIIEGRKPGLGKEIPKPEEASIKVSYAGKPYEIKIKIVYRLNEAYGK
;
A
#
# COMPACT_ATOMS: atom_id res chain seq x y z
N MET A 1 55.98 46.83 22.22
CA MET A 1 55.18 46.23 23.31
C MET A 1 53.77 45.94 22.82
N LYS A 2 53.36 44.67 22.79
CA LYS A 2 51.97 44.22 23.02
C LYS A 2 52.00 42.69 23.14
N ARG A 3 51.68 42.21 24.34
CA ARG A 3 51.59 40.79 24.73
C ARG A 3 50.12 40.36 24.71
N HIS A 4 49.95 39.04 24.62
CA HIS A 4 48.83 38.19 25.06
C HIS A 4 47.75 37.73 24.04
N ILE A 5 48.05 36.54 23.53
CA ILE A 5 47.27 35.31 23.26
C ILE A 5 45.98 35.09 24.10
N PRO A 6 45.16 34.06 23.80
CA PRO A 6 43.96 34.01 22.94
C PRO A 6 42.69 33.75 23.80
N SER A 7 41.53 33.46 23.19
CA SER A 7 40.60 32.38 23.61
C SER A 7 39.13 32.65 23.26
N LEU A 8 38.43 31.53 23.03
CA LEU A 8 36.99 31.30 23.06
C LEU A 8 36.16 31.69 21.83
N PHE A 9 36.11 30.72 20.91
CA PHE A 9 34.87 30.14 20.43
C PHE A 9 33.65 30.48 21.31
N ALA A 10 32.71 31.23 20.74
CA ALA A 10 31.32 31.19 21.16
C ALA A 10 30.52 30.65 19.97
N ALA A 11 30.27 29.34 20.03
CA ALA A 11 29.33 28.67 19.15
C ALA A 11 27.95 29.32 19.32
N ALA A 12 27.44 29.92 18.24
CA ALA A 12 26.04 30.28 18.15
C ALA A 12 25.23 28.98 18.25
N LEU A 13 24.52 28.85 19.37
CA LEU A 13 23.58 27.79 19.66
C LEU A 13 22.40 27.94 18.68
N LEU A 14 22.50 27.26 17.53
CA LEU A 14 21.38 27.06 16.62
C LEU A 14 20.47 26.05 17.30
N VAL A 15 19.54 26.55 18.11
CA VAL A 15 18.41 25.78 18.63
C VAL A 15 17.58 25.38 17.43
N VAL A 16 17.88 24.20 16.88
CA VAL A 16 16.97 23.50 15.99
C VAL A 16 15.76 23.17 16.84
N SER A 17 14.74 24.00 16.73
CA SER A 17 13.42 23.73 17.26
C SER A 17 12.92 22.45 16.59
N ASN A 18 13.05 21.33 17.31
CA ASN A 18 12.23 20.15 17.11
C ASN A 18 10.77 20.56 17.33
N MET A 19 10.13 21.13 16.31
CA MET A 19 8.68 21.19 16.28
C MET A 19 8.19 19.79 15.92
N PRO A 20 7.54 19.04 16.84
CA PRO A 20 6.77 17.90 16.43
C PRO A 20 5.68 18.42 15.50
N VAL A 21 5.70 17.96 14.25
CA VAL A 21 4.56 18.13 13.35
C VAL A 21 3.40 17.39 14.01
N PHE A 22 2.56 18.14 14.72
CA PHE A 22 1.26 17.67 15.18
C PHE A 22 0.50 17.22 13.94
N ALA A 23 0.51 15.91 13.68
CA ALA A 23 -0.56 15.28 12.93
C ALA A 23 -1.83 15.56 13.73
N ARG A 24 -2.53 16.65 13.41
CA ARG A 24 -3.87 16.92 13.93
C ARG A 24 -4.65 15.63 13.78
N GLU A 25 -5.14 15.09 14.90
CA GLU A 25 -6.06 13.95 14.94
C GLU A 25 -7.29 14.33 14.12
N ARG A 26 -7.24 14.07 12.81
CA ARG A 26 -8.42 14.21 11.98
C ARG A 26 -9.34 13.08 12.41
N PRO A 27 -10.59 13.38 12.81
CA PRO A 27 -11.53 12.32 13.12
C PRO A 27 -11.63 11.39 11.91
N ALA A 28 -11.81 10.10 12.18
CA ALA A 28 -12.00 9.12 11.12
C ALA A 28 -13.09 9.64 10.16
N PRO A 29 -12.90 9.49 8.83
CA PRO A 29 -13.92 9.92 7.90
C PRO A 29 -15.24 9.21 8.25
N PRO A 30 -16.40 9.88 8.10
CA PRO A 30 -17.68 9.25 8.37
C PRO A 30 -17.81 7.97 7.55
N GLU A 31 -18.55 7.01 8.10
CA GLU A 31 -18.82 5.77 7.38
C GLU A 31 -19.49 6.07 6.05
N SER A 32 -19.11 5.31 5.03
CA SER A 32 -19.82 5.36 3.76
C SER A 32 -21.12 4.58 3.88
N ARG A 33 -22.16 5.07 3.23
CA ARG A 33 -23.41 4.33 3.00
C ARG A 33 -23.19 3.01 2.26
N TYR A 34 -22.11 2.92 1.49
CA TYR A 34 -21.80 1.73 0.70
C TYR A 34 -20.57 1.01 1.25
N ALA A 35 -20.57 -0.30 1.11
CA ALA A 35 -19.37 -1.13 1.18
C ALA A 35 -19.10 -1.72 -0.21
N TYR A 36 -17.86 -2.12 -0.48
CA TYR A 36 -17.49 -2.71 -1.75
C TYR A 36 -16.69 -4.02 -1.58
N SER A 37 -16.73 -4.82 -2.63
CA SER A 37 -15.82 -5.94 -2.91
C SER A 37 -15.37 -5.82 -4.36
N PHE A 38 -14.36 -6.57 -4.77
CA PHE A 38 -14.03 -6.65 -6.20
C PHE A 38 -13.79 -8.09 -6.62
N THR A 39 -13.96 -8.36 -7.91
CA THR A 39 -13.58 -9.63 -8.54
C THR A 39 -12.48 -9.36 -9.53
N VAL A 40 -11.50 -10.26 -9.60
CA VAL A 40 -10.40 -10.18 -10.56
C VAL A 40 -10.81 -10.89 -11.85
N ASP A 41 -10.55 -10.26 -12.99
CA ASP A 41 -10.66 -10.94 -14.28
C ASP A 41 -9.44 -11.84 -14.47
N GLU A 42 -9.63 -13.15 -14.32
CA GLU A 42 -8.55 -14.14 -14.44
C GLU A 42 -7.85 -14.10 -15.80
N LYS A 43 -8.54 -13.69 -16.87
CA LYS A 43 -7.94 -13.55 -18.22
C LYS A 43 -6.96 -12.39 -18.30
N SER A 44 -7.05 -11.43 -17.38
CA SER A 44 -6.12 -10.31 -17.26
C SER A 44 -4.89 -10.63 -16.41
N LEU A 45 -4.78 -11.83 -15.84
CA LEU A 45 -3.62 -12.21 -15.04
C LEU A 45 -2.47 -12.69 -15.94
N PRO A 46 -1.21 -12.31 -15.64
CA PRO A 46 -0.07 -12.91 -16.30
C PRO A 46 0.01 -14.42 -16.06
N LYS A 47 0.72 -15.14 -16.95
CA LYS A 47 0.95 -16.58 -16.78
C LYS A 47 1.57 -16.86 -15.41
N ARG A 48 1.11 -17.92 -14.74
CA ARG A 48 1.56 -18.36 -13.40
C ARG A 48 1.23 -17.38 -12.25
N VAL A 49 0.49 -16.31 -12.52
CA VAL A 49 -0.13 -15.48 -11.48
C VAL A 49 -1.54 -16.00 -11.23
N SER A 50 -1.94 -16.10 -9.97
CA SER A 50 -3.29 -16.51 -9.58
C SER A 50 -3.77 -15.71 -8.38
N VAL A 51 -5.08 -15.54 -8.28
CA VAL A 51 -5.73 -14.85 -7.16
C VAL A 51 -6.70 -15.81 -6.48
N ARG A 52 -6.55 -15.95 -5.17
CA ARG A 52 -7.44 -16.74 -4.32
C ARG A 52 -8.33 -15.78 -3.54
N THR A 53 -9.64 -15.96 -3.61
CA THR A 53 -10.60 -15.16 -2.84
C THR A 53 -10.99 -15.91 -1.57
N VAL A 54 -10.83 -15.26 -0.42
CA VAL A 54 -11.33 -15.73 0.87
C VAL A 54 -12.51 -14.86 1.26
N VAL A 55 -13.66 -15.49 1.49
CA VAL A 55 -14.89 -14.80 1.92
C VAL A 55 -15.04 -14.99 3.42
N ASP A 56 -15.15 -13.89 4.15
CA ASP A 56 -15.39 -13.83 5.58
C ASP A 56 -16.69 -13.06 5.84
N GLY A 57 -17.79 -13.82 5.93
CA GLY A 57 -19.14 -13.29 5.97
C GLY A 57 -19.43 -12.43 4.74
N LYS A 58 -19.58 -11.12 4.97
CA LYS A 58 -19.80 -10.14 3.91
C LYS A 58 -18.48 -9.70 3.25
N ASN A 59 -17.32 -9.81 3.89
CA ASN A 59 -16.09 -9.26 3.33
C ASN A 59 -15.37 -10.28 2.44
N SER A 60 -14.71 -9.83 1.37
CA SER A 60 -13.82 -10.65 0.55
C SER A 60 -12.39 -10.12 0.65
N ARG A 61 -11.44 -11.03 0.83
CA ARG A 61 -10.00 -10.74 0.74
C ARG A 61 -9.42 -11.50 -0.44
N HIS A 62 -8.63 -10.81 -1.25
CA HIS A 62 -8.01 -11.38 -2.43
C HIS A 62 -6.53 -11.58 -2.15
N PHE A 63 -6.05 -12.81 -2.28
CA PHE A 63 -4.65 -13.17 -2.10
C PHE A 63 -4.04 -13.46 -3.46
N ILE A 64 -2.98 -12.75 -3.82
CA ILE A 64 -2.27 -12.93 -5.09
C ILE A 64 -0.96 -13.68 -4.85
N LYS A 65 -0.67 -14.63 -5.74
CA LYS A 65 0.61 -15.35 -5.79
C LYS A 65 1.14 -15.43 -7.21
N ASN A 66 2.45 -15.58 -7.34
CA ASN A 66 3.14 -15.78 -8.60
C ASN A 66 4.11 -16.97 -8.49
N THR A 67 3.83 -18.06 -9.21
CA THR A 67 4.68 -19.26 -9.25
C THR A 67 5.65 -19.24 -10.46
N GLY A 68 5.70 -18.14 -11.20
CA GLY A 68 6.64 -17.94 -12.30
C GLY A 68 7.93 -17.24 -11.87
N GLU A 69 8.97 -17.41 -12.68
CA GLU A 69 10.27 -16.73 -12.51
C GLU A 69 10.24 -15.27 -12.97
N THR A 70 9.18 -14.86 -13.68
CA THR A 70 8.99 -13.47 -14.09
C THR A 70 8.42 -12.65 -12.92
N PRO A 71 9.12 -11.62 -12.43
CA PRO A 71 8.66 -10.86 -11.27
C PRO A 71 7.37 -10.09 -11.55
N LEU A 72 6.45 -10.15 -10.59
CA LEU A 72 5.29 -9.28 -10.48
C LEU A 72 5.48 -8.38 -9.26
N VAL A 73 5.45 -7.07 -9.44
CA VAL A 73 5.56 -6.09 -8.36
C VAL A 73 4.24 -5.33 -8.23
N ILE A 74 3.72 -5.27 -7.01
CA ILE A 74 2.47 -4.59 -6.67
C ILE A 74 2.72 -3.52 -5.61
N GLY A 75 1.85 -2.51 -5.58
CA GLY A 75 1.86 -1.48 -4.52
C GLY A 75 3.16 -0.67 -4.49
N GLU A 76 3.78 -0.43 -5.64
CA GLU A 76 4.97 0.40 -5.72
C GLU A 76 4.66 1.85 -5.32
N ILE A 77 5.42 2.35 -4.35
CA ILE A 77 5.37 3.75 -3.91
C ILE A 77 6.76 4.34 -4.15
N TYR A 78 6.79 5.44 -4.89
CA TYR A 78 7.99 6.19 -5.21
C TYR A 78 8.00 7.53 -4.47
N SER A 79 9.15 7.94 -3.98
CA SER A 79 9.42 9.27 -3.41
C SER A 79 10.74 9.78 -3.96
N ASN A 80 10.74 10.95 -4.59
CA ASN A 80 11.92 11.52 -5.28
C ASN A 80 12.58 10.50 -6.23
N ASP A 81 11.76 9.86 -7.08
CA ASP A 81 12.15 8.80 -8.03
C ASP A 81 12.81 7.56 -7.42
N LYS A 82 12.75 7.41 -6.10
CA LYS A 82 13.24 6.22 -5.38
C LYS A 82 12.07 5.38 -4.92
N LEU A 83 12.14 4.08 -5.17
CA LEU A 83 11.20 3.12 -4.59
C LEU A 83 11.35 3.16 -3.06
N VAL A 84 10.26 3.43 -2.36
CA VAL A 84 10.21 3.47 -0.89
C VAL A 84 9.37 2.33 -0.31
N SER A 85 8.47 1.77 -1.09
CA SER A 85 7.68 0.59 -0.71
C SER A 85 7.22 -0.17 -1.96
N GLY A 86 7.02 -1.46 -1.82
CA GLY A 86 6.50 -2.33 -2.86
C GLY A 86 6.53 -3.78 -2.41
N THR A 87 5.76 -4.62 -3.07
CA THR A 87 5.75 -6.07 -2.83
C THR A 87 6.02 -6.80 -4.13
N LYS A 88 7.06 -7.63 -4.15
CA LYS A 88 7.48 -8.41 -5.32
C LYS A 88 7.16 -9.88 -5.11
N LEU A 89 6.49 -10.49 -6.07
CA LEU A 89 6.17 -11.91 -6.13
C LEU A 89 6.96 -12.57 -7.27
N VAL A 90 7.76 -13.58 -6.95
CA VAL A 90 8.57 -14.33 -7.93
C VAL A 90 8.92 -15.71 -7.37
N GLY A 91 8.88 -16.75 -8.21
CA GLY A 91 9.29 -18.10 -7.84
C GLY A 91 8.50 -18.69 -6.67
N GLY A 92 7.23 -18.29 -6.50
CA GLY A 92 6.40 -18.72 -5.37
C GLY A 92 6.75 -18.03 -4.03
N LYS A 93 7.53 -16.95 -4.04
CA LYS A 93 7.94 -16.20 -2.85
C LYS A 93 7.52 -14.74 -2.92
N VAL A 94 7.24 -14.16 -1.75
CA VAL A 94 6.90 -12.75 -1.57
C VAL A 94 8.07 -12.02 -0.91
N TYR A 95 8.43 -10.86 -1.47
CA TYR A 95 9.47 -9.97 -0.97
C TYR A 95 8.90 -8.57 -0.75
N GLY A 96 9.22 -7.95 0.38
CA GLY A 96 8.98 -6.53 0.62
C GLY A 96 10.20 -5.69 0.23
N TRP A 97 9.99 -4.45 -0.21
CA TRP A 97 11.08 -3.50 -0.41
C TRP A 97 11.41 -2.77 0.91
N PHE A 98 12.68 -2.83 1.33
CA PHE A 98 13.16 -2.15 2.54
C PHE A 98 14.22 -1.10 2.17
N PRO A 99 13.87 0.21 2.17
CA PRO A 99 14.78 1.27 1.73
C PRO A 99 15.97 1.49 2.69
N SER A 100 15.77 1.26 3.98
CA SER A 100 16.82 1.31 5.02
C SER A 100 17.43 -0.06 5.35
N GLY A 101 16.91 -1.12 4.74
CA GLY A 101 17.18 -2.50 5.13
C GLY A 101 16.44 -2.96 6.38
N VAL A 102 16.52 -4.25 6.67
CA VAL A 102 15.88 -4.87 7.84
C VAL A 102 16.94 -5.04 8.94
N PRO A 103 16.73 -4.50 10.15
CA PRO A 103 17.63 -4.75 11.26
C PRO A 103 17.55 -6.21 11.68
N MET A 104 18.69 -6.90 11.63
CA MET A 104 18.84 -8.27 12.11
C MET A 104 20.08 -8.34 12.98
N GLU A 105 19.93 -8.88 14.18
CA GLU A 105 21.03 -9.04 15.13
C GLU A 105 22.19 -9.83 14.49
N GLY A 106 23.40 -9.28 14.58
CA GLY A 106 24.60 -9.89 14.01
C GLY A 106 24.71 -9.88 12.48
N LYS A 107 23.84 -9.18 11.74
CA LYS A 107 23.87 -9.11 10.26
C LYS A 107 23.92 -7.69 9.73
N THR A 108 24.65 -7.49 8.64
CA THR A 108 24.62 -6.23 7.88
C THR A 108 23.22 -5.97 7.33
N HIS A 109 22.68 -4.77 7.53
CA HIS A 109 21.38 -4.38 6.99
C HIS A 109 21.46 -4.29 5.46
N LEU A 110 20.94 -5.30 4.76
CA LEU A 110 20.85 -5.27 3.30
C LEU A 110 19.66 -4.40 2.91
N LYS A 111 19.86 -3.51 1.93
CA LYS A 111 18.77 -2.72 1.36
C LYS A 111 18.09 -3.48 0.23
N GLY A 112 16.82 -3.20 0.02
CA GLY A 112 16.06 -3.67 -1.13
C GLY A 112 15.11 -4.83 -0.83
N TRP A 113 14.89 -5.68 -1.83
CA TRP A 113 13.91 -6.76 -1.79
C TRP A 113 14.30 -7.87 -0.81
N GLN A 114 13.51 -8.06 0.25
CA GLN A 114 13.80 -9.05 1.30
C GLN A 114 12.52 -9.75 1.78
N ALA A 115 12.69 -10.94 2.34
CA ALA A 115 11.65 -11.73 2.99
C ALA A 115 12.10 -12.07 4.43
N PRO A 116 12.19 -11.07 5.34
CA PRO A 116 12.76 -11.27 6.67
C PRO A 116 11.92 -12.19 7.57
N PHE A 117 10.63 -12.38 7.24
CA PHE A 117 9.68 -13.18 8.01
C PHE A 117 9.51 -14.60 7.45
N GLY A 118 10.44 -15.06 6.62
CA GLY A 118 10.42 -16.39 6.02
C GLY A 118 9.70 -16.45 4.66
N ASP A 119 9.49 -17.67 4.19
CA ASP A 119 8.90 -17.95 2.88
C ASP A 119 7.37 -17.76 2.94
N ILE A 120 6.92 -16.59 2.50
CA ILE A 120 5.51 -16.26 2.30
C ILE A 120 5.15 -16.52 0.84
N LEU A 121 4.08 -17.30 0.60
CA LEU A 121 3.70 -17.76 -0.75
C LEU A 121 2.77 -16.79 -1.50
N GLU A 122 1.99 -16.02 -0.77
CA GLU A 122 0.97 -15.11 -1.31
C GLU A 122 0.79 -13.90 -0.41
N THR A 123 0.30 -12.80 -0.97
CA THR A 123 0.03 -11.56 -0.23
C THR A 123 -1.34 -11.00 -0.58
N ILE A 124 -1.86 -10.08 0.23
CA ILE A 124 -3.15 -9.43 -0.03
C ILE A 124 -3.02 -8.49 -1.24
N LEU A 125 -3.95 -8.63 -2.17
CA LEU A 125 -4.18 -7.71 -3.27
C LEU A 125 -5.25 -6.68 -2.84
N THR A 126 -4.88 -5.40 -2.86
CA THR A 126 -5.77 -4.30 -2.48
C THR A 126 -5.92 -3.29 -3.63
N LEU A 127 -6.99 -2.50 -3.58
CA LEU A 127 -7.10 -1.33 -4.46
C LEU A 127 -6.12 -0.25 -4.00
N PRO A 128 -5.44 0.44 -4.92
CA PRO A 128 -4.50 1.51 -4.56
C PRO A 128 -5.22 2.74 -3.99
N ARG A 129 -6.51 2.91 -4.31
CA ARG A 129 -7.36 3.98 -3.83
C ARG A 129 -8.75 3.45 -3.56
N GLU A 130 -9.42 4.07 -2.61
CA GLU A 130 -10.81 3.79 -2.32
C GLU A 130 -11.69 4.17 -3.54
N PRO A 131 -12.70 3.34 -3.91
CA PRO A 131 -13.59 3.64 -5.02
C PRO A 131 -14.35 4.96 -4.83
N ALA A 132 -14.58 5.69 -5.92
CA ALA A 132 -15.21 7.02 -5.87
C ALA A 132 -16.61 6.99 -5.25
N LYS A 133 -17.37 5.89 -5.44
CA LYS A 133 -18.68 5.73 -4.83
C LYS A 133 -18.65 5.57 -3.32
N ILE A 134 -17.57 5.05 -2.75
CA ILE A 134 -17.41 5.01 -1.29
C ILE A 134 -17.23 6.42 -0.74
N ILE A 135 -16.46 7.27 -1.42
CA ILE A 135 -16.30 8.69 -1.08
C ILE A 135 -17.64 9.43 -1.21
N GLU A 136 -18.38 9.19 -2.29
CA GLU A 136 -19.72 9.74 -2.48
C GLU A 136 -20.68 9.32 -1.37
N GLY A 137 -20.68 8.03 -1.00
CA GLY A 137 -21.54 7.45 0.04
C GLY A 137 -21.35 8.05 1.44
N ARG A 138 -20.31 8.86 1.66
CA ARG A 138 -20.12 9.64 2.90
C ARG A 138 -20.93 10.93 2.94
N LYS A 139 -21.49 11.37 1.81
CA LYS A 139 -22.29 12.60 1.73
C LYS A 139 -23.68 12.36 2.36
N PRO A 140 -24.21 13.34 3.12
CA PRO A 140 -25.56 13.25 3.66
C PRO A 140 -26.62 13.29 2.55
N GLY A 141 -27.82 12.80 2.84
CA GLY A 141 -28.98 12.90 1.92
C GLY A 141 -29.03 11.89 0.77
N LEU A 142 -28.04 11.00 0.64
CA LEU A 142 -28.11 9.91 -0.35
C LEU A 142 -29.21 8.89 -0.03
N GLY A 143 -29.89 8.41 -1.06
CA GLY A 143 -30.86 7.31 -0.96
C GLY A 143 -30.21 5.95 -0.70
N LYS A 144 -31.02 4.88 -0.62
CA LYS A 144 -30.55 3.49 -0.45
C LYS A 144 -30.20 2.79 -1.77
N GLU A 145 -30.16 3.52 -2.88
CA GLU A 145 -29.86 2.96 -4.20
C GLU A 145 -28.41 2.45 -4.25
N ILE A 146 -28.21 1.20 -4.64
CA ILE A 146 -26.89 0.59 -4.72
C ILE A 146 -26.24 1.02 -6.04
N PRO A 147 -25.01 1.59 -6.01
CA PRO A 147 -24.30 1.95 -7.23
C PRO A 147 -24.10 0.73 -8.14
N LYS A 148 -24.19 0.96 -9.46
CA LYS A 148 -23.89 -0.08 -10.45
C LYS A 148 -22.43 -0.55 -10.31
N PRO A 149 -22.14 -1.83 -10.61
CA PRO A 149 -20.76 -2.31 -10.67
C PRO A 149 -19.91 -1.47 -11.62
N GLU A 150 -18.65 -1.25 -11.27
CA GLU A 150 -17.69 -0.49 -12.08
C GLU A 150 -16.49 -1.36 -12.47
N GLU A 151 -15.97 -1.13 -13.67
CA GLU A 151 -14.70 -1.71 -14.09
C GLU A 151 -13.54 -0.83 -13.63
N ALA A 152 -12.47 -1.46 -13.19
CA ALA A 152 -11.25 -0.77 -12.78
C ALA A 152 -10.02 -1.63 -13.08
N SER A 153 -8.84 -1.06 -12.88
CA SER A 153 -7.58 -1.79 -12.98
C SER A 153 -6.66 -1.53 -11.78
N ILE A 154 -5.91 -2.56 -11.40
CA ILE A 154 -4.83 -2.48 -10.43
C ILE A 154 -3.53 -2.40 -11.22
N LYS A 155 -2.84 -1.28 -11.09
CA LYS A 155 -1.54 -1.05 -11.72
C LYS A 155 -0.46 -1.85 -10.98
N VAL A 156 0.32 -2.60 -11.74
CA VAL A 156 1.40 -3.46 -11.27
C VAL A 156 2.58 -3.34 -12.25
N SER A 157 3.75 -3.82 -11.86
CA SER A 157 4.89 -3.98 -12.76
C SER A 157 5.13 -5.47 -13.01
N TYR A 158 5.15 -5.89 -14.27
CA TYR A 158 5.42 -7.26 -14.67
C TYR A 158 6.65 -7.28 -15.59
N ALA A 159 7.69 -8.01 -15.18
CA ALA A 159 9.00 -7.98 -15.84
C ALA A 159 9.60 -6.56 -15.97
N GLY A 160 9.35 -5.69 -14.98
CA GLY A 160 9.82 -4.30 -15.00
C GLY A 160 9.04 -3.36 -15.93
N LYS A 161 7.92 -3.82 -16.51
CA LYS A 161 7.05 -3.02 -17.39
C LYS A 161 5.70 -2.76 -16.72
N PRO A 162 5.08 -1.58 -16.94
CA PRO A 162 3.71 -1.34 -16.48
C PRO A 162 2.75 -2.41 -17.00
N TYR A 163 1.90 -2.90 -16.12
CA TYR A 163 0.86 -3.88 -16.41
C TYR A 163 -0.39 -3.57 -15.59
N GLU A 164 -1.54 -4.03 -16.05
CA GLU A 164 -2.82 -3.76 -15.41
C GLU A 164 -3.62 -5.05 -15.22
N ILE A 165 -3.94 -5.36 -13.97
CA ILE A 165 -4.87 -6.43 -13.61
C ILE A 165 -6.28 -5.84 -13.63
N LYS A 166 -7.16 -6.38 -14.48
CA LYS A 166 -8.53 -5.91 -14.59
C LYS A 166 -9.39 -6.46 -13.46
N ILE A 167 -10.27 -5.62 -12.95
CA ILE A 167 -11.18 -5.97 -11.87
C ILE A 167 -12.57 -5.40 -12.13
N LYS A 168 -13.56 -5.96 -11.43
CA LYS A 168 -14.91 -5.42 -11.35
C LYS A 168 -15.26 -5.18 -9.89
N ILE A 169 -15.60 -3.94 -9.54
CA ILE A 169 -15.99 -3.55 -8.19
C ILE A 169 -17.50 -3.67 -8.07
N VAL A 170 -17.97 -4.31 -7.01
CA VAL A 170 -19.39 -4.51 -6.70
C VAL A 170 -19.70 -3.87 -5.36
N TYR A 171 -20.79 -3.11 -5.33
CA TYR A 171 -21.22 -2.34 -4.17
C TYR A 171 -22.38 -3.01 -3.44
N ARG A 172 -22.53 -2.68 -2.16
CA ARG A 172 -23.68 -3.03 -1.32
C ARG A 172 -23.94 -1.94 -0.30
N LEU A 173 -25.12 -1.97 0.33
CA LEU A 173 -25.38 -1.12 1.49
C LEU A 173 -24.52 -1.54 2.69
N ASN A 174 -23.96 -0.56 3.36
CA ASN A 174 -23.31 -0.72 4.66
C ASN A 174 -24.40 -0.97 5.73
N GLU A 175 -24.11 -1.84 6.70
CA GLU A 175 -25.05 -2.26 7.74
C GLU A 175 -25.54 -1.09 8.60
N ALA A 176 -24.67 -0.10 8.83
CA ALA A 176 -25.03 1.14 9.52
C ALA A 176 -26.20 1.90 8.87
N TYR A 177 -26.45 1.67 7.58
CA TYR A 177 -27.48 2.33 6.77
C TYR A 177 -28.56 1.35 6.28
N GLY A 178 -28.48 0.08 6.69
CA GLY A 178 -29.37 -1.00 6.27
C GLY A 178 -30.69 -1.09 7.05
N LYS A 179 -30.85 -0.31 8.13
CA LYS A 179 -32.10 -0.20 8.90
C LYS A 179 -33.05 0.85 8.28
#